data_AF-A0A7W1UEQ7-F1
#
_entry.id   AF-A0A7W1UEQ7-F1
#
_cell.length_a   1.000
_cell.length_b   1.000
_cell.length_c   1.000
_cell.angle_alpha   90.00
_cell.angle_beta   90.00
_cell.angle_gamma   90.00
#
_symmetry.space_group_name_H-M   'P 1'
#
loop_
_entity.id
_entity.type
_entity.pdbx_description
1 polymer ?
#
loop_
_entity_poly.entity_id
_entity_poly.type
_entity_poly.pdbx_seq_one_letter_code
_entity_poly.pdbx_strand_id
1 'polypeptide(L)'
;MNWSLVCSLLSFGSILLFIIGGKYPRTHTQPAPPIVRQSFLVFAVALFIATAMLLARAPVVFPWPLKPDSSMMFGFLFLASAMYFFDGWLRPSLTNSYGQLIGFLVYDMVLIPPYLRHFEKATGGFRVSLVIYLIVLFWSAALAIWFFWSYGLRPGPSLGGQAQRKGAGISIS
;
A
#
# COMPACT_ATOMS: atom_id res chain seq x y z
N MET A 1 5.97 25.32 -19.95
CA MET A 1 6.60 24.20 -19.23
C MET A 1 6.00 22.91 -19.77
N ASN A 2 6.80 22.05 -20.39
CA ASN A 2 6.29 20.87 -21.11
C ASN A 2 6.02 19.73 -20.13
N TRP A 3 4.79 19.64 -19.65
CA TRP A 3 4.36 18.64 -18.67
C TRP A 3 4.62 17.18 -19.11
N SER A 4 4.59 16.89 -20.42
CA SER A 4 4.90 15.56 -20.96
C SER A 4 6.34 15.12 -20.72
N LEU A 5 7.31 16.04 -20.85
CA LEU A 5 8.72 15.78 -20.56
C LEU A 5 8.92 15.53 -19.06
N VAL A 6 8.28 16.32 -18.20
CA VAL A 6 8.36 16.16 -16.75
C VAL A 6 7.80 14.80 -16.32
N CYS A 7 6.61 14.42 -16.81
CA CYS A 7 6.00 13.13 -16.49
C CYS A 7 6.82 11.93 -17.00
N SER A 8 7.41 12.05 -18.20
CA SER A 8 8.25 10.99 -18.77
C SER A 8 9.54 10.80 -17.97
N LEU A 9 10.19 11.91 -17.58
CA LEU A 9 11.41 11.90 -16.77
C LEU A 9 11.15 11.31 -15.37
N LEU A 10 10.04 11.71 -14.74
CA LEU A 10 9.61 11.16 -13.45
C LEU A 10 9.31 9.67 -13.53
N SER A 11 8.60 9.22 -14.57
CA SER A 11 8.29 7.79 -14.76
C SER A 11 9.56 6.96 -14.94
N PHE A 12 10.50 7.43 -15.77
CA PHE A 12 11.80 6.77 -15.93
C PHE A 12 12.60 6.75 -14.63
N GLY A 13 12.61 7.87 -13.90
CA GLY A 13 13.25 7.96 -12.58
C GLY A 13 12.66 6.95 -11.59
N SER A 14 11.33 6.82 -11.53
CA SER A 14 10.65 5.86 -10.66
C SER A 14 10.96 4.41 -11.02
N ILE A 15 10.97 4.07 -12.32
CA ILE A 15 11.34 2.72 -12.80
C ILE A 15 12.79 2.41 -12.45
N LEU A 16 13.70 3.36 -12.67
CA LEU A 16 15.12 3.19 -12.37
C LEU A 16 15.35 3.02 -10.86
N LEU A 17 14.71 3.84 -10.03
CA LEU A 17 14.76 3.72 -8.57
C LEU A 17 14.18 2.38 -8.10
N PHE A 18 13.11 1.89 -8.72
CA PHE A 18 12.54 0.58 -8.42
C PHE A 18 13.53 -0.56 -8.73
N ILE A 19 14.17 -0.52 -9.90
CA ILE A 19 15.18 -1.51 -10.31
C ILE A 19 16.40 -1.47 -9.39
N ILE A 20 16.90 -0.27 -9.07
CA ILE A 20 18.05 -0.07 -8.16
C ILE A 20 17.69 -0.53 -6.74
N GLY A 21 16.52 -0.15 -6.23
CA GLY A 21 16.01 -0.55 -4.93
C GLY A 21 15.87 -2.06 -4.79
N GLY A 22 15.52 -2.77 -5.86
CA GLY A 22 15.46 -4.23 -5.91
C GLY A 22 16.81 -4.94 -5.73
N LYS A 23 17.94 -4.24 -5.91
CA LYS A 23 19.30 -4.81 -5.79
C LYS A 23 19.85 -4.77 -4.38
N TYR A 24 19.26 -4.01 -3.45
CA TYR A 24 19.76 -3.92 -2.09
C TYR A 24 19.33 -5.13 -1.24
N PRO A 25 20.26 -5.86 -0.58
CA PRO A 25 19.92 -6.97 0.30
C PRO A 25 19.02 -6.51 1.43
N ARG A 26 17.86 -7.15 1.59
CA ARG A 26 16.93 -6.85 2.68
C ARG A 26 17.47 -7.46 3.98
N THR A 27 18.12 -6.66 4.81
CA THR A 27 18.83 -7.09 6.03
C THR A 27 17.91 -7.61 7.14
N HIS A 28 16.59 -7.38 7.04
CA HIS A 28 15.59 -7.84 8.01
C HIS A 28 14.46 -8.64 7.34
N THR A 29 14.61 -9.95 7.34
CA THR A 29 13.68 -10.95 6.76
C THR A 29 12.74 -11.55 7.79
N GLN A 30 12.23 -10.76 8.73
CA GLN A 30 11.14 -11.25 9.55
C GLN A 30 9.87 -11.34 8.67
N PRO A 31 9.22 -12.51 8.60
CA PRO A 31 8.03 -12.69 7.78
C PRO A 31 6.90 -11.81 8.31
N ALA A 32 6.15 -11.21 7.39
CA ALA A 32 4.96 -10.45 7.77
C ALA A 32 3.89 -11.39 8.38
N PRO A 33 3.06 -10.89 9.32
CA PRO A 33 1.99 -11.68 9.91
C PRO A 33 1.02 -12.17 8.83
N PRO A 34 0.46 -13.40 8.96
CA PRO A 34 -0.40 -13.98 7.93
C PRO A 34 -1.64 -13.14 7.65
N ILE A 35 -2.19 -12.45 8.66
CA ILE A 35 -3.35 -11.55 8.51
C ILE A 35 -3.06 -10.33 7.64
N VAL A 36 -1.85 -9.77 7.72
CA VAL A 36 -1.41 -8.65 6.88
C VAL A 36 -1.22 -9.14 5.45
N ARG A 37 -0.58 -10.32 5.30
CA ARG A 37 -0.35 -10.93 3.99
C ARG A 37 -1.66 -11.25 3.26
N GLN A 38 -2.64 -11.82 3.94
CA GLN A 38 -3.95 -12.12 3.36
C GLN A 38 -4.70 -10.83 3.00
N SER A 39 -4.65 -9.82 3.88
CA SER A 39 -5.23 -8.51 3.59
C SER A 39 -4.63 -7.87 2.34
N PHE A 40 -3.31 -7.95 2.15
CA PHE A 40 -2.66 -7.43 0.94
C PHE A 40 -3.16 -8.11 -0.34
N LEU A 41 -3.37 -9.42 -0.32
CA LEU A 41 -3.97 -10.13 -1.45
C LEU A 41 -5.40 -9.64 -1.72
N VAL A 42 -6.23 -9.53 -0.68
CA VAL A 42 -7.61 -9.03 -0.80
C VAL A 42 -7.64 -7.62 -1.38
N PHE A 43 -6.79 -6.72 -0.88
CA PHE A 43 -6.69 -5.35 -1.40
C PHE A 43 -6.19 -5.32 -2.86
N ALA A 44 -5.19 -6.13 -3.20
CA ALA A 44 -4.69 -6.22 -4.57
C ALA A 44 -5.79 -6.66 -5.54
N VAL A 45 -6.55 -7.71 -5.19
CA VAL A 45 -7.67 -8.21 -5.99
C VAL A 45 -8.78 -7.17 -6.11
N ALA A 46 -9.17 -6.53 -5.00
CA ALA A 46 -10.20 -5.49 -5.01
C ALA A 46 -9.80 -4.30 -5.92
N LEU A 47 -8.54 -3.85 -5.84
CA LEU A 47 -8.03 -2.78 -6.69
C LEU A 47 -7.96 -3.20 -8.15
N PHE A 48 -7.60 -4.44 -8.46
CA PHE A 48 -7.64 -4.95 -9.82
C PHE A 48 -9.04 -4.93 -10.43
N ILE A 49 -10.05 -5.37 -9.68
CA ILE A 49 -11.45 -5.32 -10.10
C ILE A 49 -11.87 -3.86 -10.31
N ALA A 50 -11.56 -2.97 -9.36
CA ALA A 50 -11.86 -1.55 -9.47
C ALA A 50 -11.19 -0.91 -10.71
N THR A 51 -9.91 -1.21 -10.96
CA THR A 51 -9.19 -0.79 -12.16
C THR A 51 -9.90 -1.26 -13.43
N ALA A 52 -10.26 -2.54 -13.53
CA ALA A 52 -10.94 -3.08 -14.71
C ALA A 52 -12.27 -2.35 -14.96
N MET A 53 -13.05 -2.12 -13.89
CA MET A 53 -14.31 -1.39 -13.99
C MET A 53 -14.12 0.09 -14.36
N LEU A 54 -13.07 0.76 -13.87
CA LEU A 54 -12.75 2.16 -14.20
C LEU A 54 -12.28 2.33 -15.64
N LEU A 55 -11.48 1.38 -16.13
CA LEU A 55 -11.05 1.34 -17.53
C LEU A 55 -12.23 1.03 -18.47
N ALA A 56 -13.17 0.20 -18.03
CA ALA A 56 -14.45 -0.03 -18.70
C ALA A 56 -15.45 1.13 -18.55
N ARG A 57 -15.08 2.21 -17.85
CA ARG A 57 -15.91 3.41 -17.61
C ARG A 57 -17.24 3.10 -16.90
N ALA A 58 -17.26 2.10 -16.01
CA ALA A 58 -18.43 1.79 -15.22
C ALA A 58 -18.75 2.94 -14.25
N PRO A 59 -19.96 3.51 -14.27
CA PRO A 59 -20.29 4.70 -13.47
C PRO A 59 -20.42 4.39 -11.96
N VAL A 60 -20.48 3.11 -11.58
CA VAL A 60 -20.79 2.68 -10.21
C VAL A 60 -19.56 2.59 -9.31
N VAL A 61 -18.34 2.63 -9.87
CA VAL A 61 -17.13 2.42 -9.06
C VAL A 61 -16.94 3.53 -8.03
N PHE A 62 -17.07 4.79 -8.41
CA PHE A 62 -16.98 5.90 -7.46
C PHE A 62 -18.36 6.29 -6.94
N PRO A 63 -18.44 6.84 -5.72
CA PRO A 63 -19.71 7.32 -5.15
C PRO A 63 -20.17 8.67 -5.73
N TRP A 64 -19.55 9.12 -6.83
CA TRP A 64 -19.92 10.29 -7.62
C TRP A 64 -19.59 10.08 -9.11
N PRO A 65 -20.27 10.77 -10.02
CA PRO A 65 -19.98 10.69 -11.44
C PRO A 65 -18.60 11.26 -11.76
N LEU A 66 -17.78 10.48 -12.47
CA LEU A 66 -16.46 10.86 -12.92
C LEU A 66 -16.46 11.29 -14.38
N LYS A 67 -15.64 12.29 -14.71
CA LYS A 67 -15.28 12.57 -16.10
C LYS A 67 -14.51 11.37 -16.67
N PRO A 68 -14.68 11.04 -17.97
CA PRO A 68 -14.01 9.89 -18.59
C PRO A 68 -12.48 9.91 -18.41
N ASP A 69 -11.87 11.09 -18.53
CA ASP A 69 -10.42 11.27 -18.40
C ASP A 69 -9.93 10.96 -16.98
N SER A 70 -10.68 11.43 -15.97
CA SER A 70 -10.37 11.15 -14.57
C SER A 70 -10.53 9.66 -14.22
N SER A 71 -11.50 8.97 -14.82
CA SER A 71 -11.71 7.53 -14.62
C SER A 71 -10.48 6.72 -15.03
N MET A 72 -9.88 7.05 -16.18
CA MET A 72 -8.66 6.38 -16.65
C MET A 72 -7.47 6.65 -15.72
N MET A 73 -7.28 7.90 -15.30
CA MET A 73 -6.20 8.25 -14.38
C MET A 73 -6.30 7.50 -13.04
N PHE A 74 -7.50 7.43 -12.46
CA PHE A 74 -7.72 6.66 -11.24
C PHE A 74 -7.55 5.16 -11.46
N GLY A 75 -7.95 4.63 -12.62
CA GLY A 75 -7.73 3.24 -12.98
C GLY A 75 -6.24 2.85 -12.96
N PHE A 76 -5.38 3.68 -13.55
CA PHE A 76 -3.92 3.46 -13.52
C PHE A 76 -3.32 3.64 -12.13
N LEU A 77 -3.81 4.60 -11.34
CA LEU A 77 -3.38 4.77 -9.96
C LEU A 77 -3.70 3.53 -9.12
N PHE A 78 -4.94 3.00 -9.23
CA PHE A 78 -5.34 1.77 -8.55
C PHE A 78 -4.56 0.55 -9.06
N LEU A 79 -4.21 0.50 -10.34
CA LEU A 79 -3.38 -0.57 -10.89
C LEU A 79 -1.98 -0.56 -10.27
N ALA A 80 -1.36 0.62 -10.17
CA ALA A 80 -0.05 0.76 -9.53
C ALA A 80 -0.10 0.34 -8.05
N SER A 81 -1.14 0.76 -7.32
CA SER A 81 -1.37 0.31 -5.94
C SER A 81 -1.61 -1.20 -5.85
N ALA A 82 -2.38 -1.79 -6.77
CA ALA A 82 -2.61 -3.24 -6.81
C ALA A 82 -1.30 -4.02 -6.99
N MET A 83 -0.43 -3.56 -7.90
CA MET A 83 0.90 -4.13 -8.10
C MET A 83 1.76 -4.03 -6.85
N TYR A 84 1.66 -2.91 -6.13
CA TYR A 84 2.42 -2.70 -4.90
C TYR A 84 2.00 -3.68 -3.79
N PHE A 85 0.70 -3.88 -3.56
CA PHE A 85 0.21 -4.89 -2.61
C PHE A 85 0.49 -6.32 -3.06
N PHE A 86 0.44 -6.58 -4.36
CA PHE A 86 0.75 -7.88 -4.92
C PHE A 86 2.23 -8.26 -4.70
N ASP A 87 3.17 -7.32 -4.87
CA ASP A 87 4.57 -7.52 -4.49
C ASP A 87 4.71 -7.76 -2.98
N GLY A 88 3.94 -7.02 -2.16
CA GLY A 88 3.84 -7.23 -0.71
C GLY A 88 3.41 -8.65 -0.33
N TRP A 89 2.52 -9.24 -1.11
CA TRP A 89 2.05 -10.61 -0.93
C TRP A 89 3.03 -11.67 -1.42
N LEU A 90 3.68 -11.44 -2.57
CA LEU A 90 4.69 -12.34 -3.15
C LEU A 90 5.98 -12.39 -2.33
N ARG A 91 6.41 -11.24 -1.80
CA ARG A 91 7.67 -11.08 -1.06
C ARG A 91 7.39 -10.49 0.33
N PRO A 92 6.74 -11.26 1.23
CA PRO A 92 6.32 -10.76 2.53
C PRO A 92 7.54 -10.48 3.41
N SER A 93 7.71 -9.22 3.80
CA SER A 93 8.66 -8.82 4.84
C SER A 93 8.06 -7.73 5.71
N LEU A 94 8.41 -7.71 6.99
CA LEU A 94 7.94 -6.66 7.90
C LEU A 94 8.25 -5.26 7.34
N THR A 95 9.47 -5.03 6.87
CA THR A 95 9.88 -3.74 6.28
C THR A 95 9.02 -3.34 5.08
N ASN A 96 8.62 -4.29 4.24
CA ASN A 96 7.72 -4.01 3.12
C ASN A 96 6.31 -3.67 3.63
N SER A 97 5.81 -4.43 4.60
CA SER A 97 4.51 -4.15 5.24
C SER A 97 4.47 -2.78 5.91
N TYR A 98 5.57 -2.31 6.52
CA TYR A 98 5.66 -0.96 7.07
C TYR A 98 5.37 0.12 6.02
N GLY A 99 6.10 0.10 4.90
CA GLY A 99 5.92 1.10 3.84
C GLY A 99 4.49 1.09 3.27
N GLN A 100 3.98 -0.11 3.00
CA GLN A 100 2.62 -0.29 2.46
C GLN A 100 1.53 0.18 3.42
N LEU A 101 1.62 -0.18 4.70
CA LEU A 101 0.62 0.17 5.71
C LEU A 101 0.68 1.65 6.13
N ILE A 102 1.86 2.27 6.15
CA ILE A 102 1.96 3.73 6.36
C ILE A 102 1.26 4.46 5.22
N GLY A 103 1.54 4.07 3.97
CA GLY A 103 0.89 4.65 2.80
C GLY A 103 -0.63 4.52 2.85
N PHE A 104 -1.14 3.33 3.21
CA PHE A 104 -2.56 3.10 3.39
C PHE A 104 -3.15 3.98 4.50
N LEU A 105 -2.53 4.03 5.67
CA LEU A 105 -3.06 4.78 6.81
C LEU A 105 -3.15 6.29 6.51
N VAL A 106 -2.13 6.85 5.87
CA VAL A 106 -2.14 8.27 5.45
C VAL A 106 -3.25 8.51 4.43
N TYR A 107 -3.40 7.61 3.46
CA TYR A 107 -4.46 7.69 2.46
C TYR A 107 -5.85 7.63 3.10
N ASP A 108 -6.07 6.68 4.01
CA ASP A 108 -7.34 6.48 4.71
C ASP A 108 -7.70 7.71 5.56
N MET A 109 -6.74 8.27 6.30
CA MET A 109 -6.94 9.49 7.08
C MET A 109 -7.38 10.69 6.24
N VAL A 110 -6.84 10.81 5.02
CA VAL A 110 -7.21 11.89 4.10
C VAL A 110 -8.59 11.65 3.47
N LEU A 111 -8.96 10.40 3.22
CA LEU A 111 -10.22 10.06 2.51
C LEU A 111 -11.43 9.85 3.41
N ILE A 112 -11.28 9.39 4.64
CA ILE A 112 -12.43 9.15 5.53
C ILE A 112 -13.28 10.43 5.72
N PRO A 113 -12.72 11.62 6.03
CA PRO A 113 -13.53 12.82 6.23
C PRO A 113 -14.38 13.25 5.02
N PRO A 114 -13.85 13.33 3.77
CA PRO A 114 -14.67 13.69 2.62
C PRO A 114 -15.73 12.62 2.29
N TYR A 115 -15.42 11.33 2.47
CA TYR A 115 -16.38 10.25 2.21
C TYR A 115 -17.56 10.28 3.20
N LEU A 116 -17.29 10.54 4.48
CA LEU A 116 -18.35 10.71 5.49
C LEU A 116 -19.25 11.92 5.19
N ARG A 117 -18.67 13.06 4.78
CA ARG A 117 -19.46 14.24 4.37
C ARG A 117 -20.29 14.00 3.11
N HIS A 118 -19.87 13.09 2.25
CA HIS A 118 -20.59 12.75 1.02
C HIS A 118 -21.73 11.75 1.27
N PHE A 119 -21.79 11.13 2.46
CA PHE A 119 -22.80 10.13 2.81
C PHE A 119 -24.24 10.65 2.73
N GLU A 120 -24.46 11.89 3.17
CA GLU A 120 -25.78 12.53 3.12
C GLU A 120 -26.23 12.86 1.69
N LYS A 121 -25.28 13.02 0.75
CA LYS A 121 -25.54 13.44 -0.64
C LYS A 121 -25.66 12.26 -1.61
N ALA A 122 -25.07 11.12 -1.28
CA ALA A 122 -25.17 9.93 -2.10
C ALA A 122 -26.63 9.42 -2.12
N THR A 123 -27.16 9.05 -3.29
CA THR A 123 -28.48 8.41 -3.46
C THR A 123 -28.38 7.22 -4.41
N GLY A 124 -29.27 6.24 -4.26
CA GLY A 124 -29.30 5.03 -5.12
C GLY A 124 -28.03 4.18 -5.04
N GLY A 125 -27.56 3.68 -6.18
CA GLY A 125 -26.40 2.78 -6.29
C GLY A 125 -25.08 3.35 -5.75
N PHE A 126 -24.92 4.68 -5.74
CA PHE A 126 -23.73 5.34 -5.20
C PHE A 126 -23.58 5.16 -3.68
N ARG A 127 -24.68 4.94 -2.94
CA ARG A 127 -24.61 4.64 -1.50
C ARG A 127 -23.96 3.29 -1.23
N VAL A 128 -24.26 2.28 -2.05
CA VAL A 128 -23.68 0.93 -1.89
C VAL A 128 -22.17 1.00 -2.10
N SER A 129 -21.73 1.66 -3.17
CA SER A 129 -20.30 1.89 -3.41
C SER A 129 -19.66 2.66 -2.26
N LEU A 130 -20.28 3.74 -1.77
CA LEU A 130 -19.75 4.52 -0.66
C LEU A 130 -19.58 3.68 0.62
N VAL A 131 -20.55 2.82 0.94
CA VAL A 131 -20.48 1.90 2.09
C VAL A 131 -19.33 0.91 1.91
N ILE A 132 -19.19 0.31 0.74
CA ILE A 132 -18.08 -0.61 0.44
C ILE A 132 -16.73 0.10 0.63
N TYR A 133 -16.58 1.32 0.09
CA TYR A 133 -15.37 2.12 0.27
C TYR A 133 -15.08 2.40 1.74
N LEU A 134 -16.07 2.83 2.51
CA LEU A 134 -15.88 3.09 3.94
C LEU A 134 -15.48 1.83 4.70
N ILE A 135 -16.09 0.67 4.42
CA ILE A 135 -15.71 -0.60 5.04
C ILE A 135 -14.23 -0.92 4.76
N VAL A 136 -13.81 -0.79 3.49
CA VAL A 136 -12.42 -1.02 3.09
C VAL A 136 -11.48 -0.06 3.82
N LEU A 137 -11.78 1.25 3.83
CA LEU A 137 -10.97 2.29 4.49
C LEU A 137 -10.84 2.07 6.00
N PHE A 138 -11.95 1.73 6.68
CA PHE A 138 -11.91 1.44 8.11
C PHE A 138 -11.15 0.15 8.41
N TRP A 139 -11.32 -0.89 7.58
CA TRP A 139 -10.60 -2.14 7.72
C TRP A 139 -9.09 -1.96 7.52
N SER A 140 -8.66 -1.23 6.48
CA SER A 140 -7.24 -0.94 6.24
C SER A 140 -6.64 -0.08 7.34
N ALA A 141 -7.33 0.96 7.80
CA ALA A 141 -6.87 1.80 8.91
C ALA A 141 -6.72 0.99 10.21
N ALA A 142 -7.71 0.16 10.54
CA ALA A 142 -7.66 -0.71 11.72
C ALA A 142 -6.51 -1.72 11.63
N LEU A 143 -6.32 -2.35 10.47
CA LEU A 143 -5.21 -3.27 10.23
C LEU A 143 -3.85 -2.59 10.40
N ALA A 144 -3.69 -1.38 9.86
CA ALA A 144 -2.47 -0.60 9.98
C ALA A 144 -2.18 -0.23 11.44
N ILE A 145 -3.17 0.30 12.18
CA ILE A 145 -3.04 0.64 13.60
C ILE A 145 -2.68 -0.62 14.42
N TRP A 146 -3.40 -1.72 14.21
CA TRP A 146 -3.10 -3.00 14.88
C TRP A 146 -1.68 -3.48 14.59
N PHE A 147 -1.21 -3.36 13.35
CA PHE A 147 0.14 -3.73 12.96
C PHE A 147 1.20 -2.86 13.65
N PHE A 148 1.05 -1.53 13.63
CA PHE A 148 1.98 -0.63 14.32
C PHE A 148 1.99 -0.84 15.83
N TRP A 149 0.82 -1.08 16.42
CA TRP A 149 0.73 -1.40 17.83
C TRP A 149 1.47 -2.70 18.17
N SER A 150 1.29 -3.74 17.37
CA SER A 150 1.84 -5.07 17.64
C SER A 150 3.32 -5.21 17.29
N TYR A 151 3.79 -4.51 16.26
CA TYR A 151 5.14 -4.68 15.69
C TYR A 151 6.00 -3.40 15.72
N GLY A 152 5.40 -2.21 15.80
CA GLY A 152 6.06 -0.90 15.71
C GLY A 152 6.79 -0.42 16.95
N LEU A 153 6.68 -1.14 18.08
CA LEU A 153 7.30 -0.78 19.37
C LEU A 153 8.39 -1.74 19.83
N ARG A 154 8.80 -2.72 19.01
CA ARG A 154 9.92 -3.61 19.38
C ARG A 154 11.22 -2.99 18.88
N PRO A 155 12.07 -2.40 19.76
CA PRO A 155 13.43 -2.06 19.36
C PRO A 155 14.08 -3.33 18.82
N GLY A 156 14.62 -3.23 17.59
CA GLY A 156 15.37 -4.33 17.00
C GLY A 156 16.46 -4.81 17.96
N PRO A 157 16.85 -6.10 17.91
CA PRO A 157 17.92 -6.62 18.76
C PRO A 157 19.11 -5.68 18.63
N SER A 158 19.49 -5.09 19.74
CA SER A 158 20.59 -4.14 19.84
C SER A 158 21.82 -4.74 19.15
N LEU A 159 22.43 -3.97 18.27
CA LEU A 159 23.65 -4.31 17.53
C LEU A 159 24.84 -4.71 18.45
N GLY A 160 24.69 -4.64 19.77
CA GLY A 160 25.67 -5.05 20.77
C GLY A 160 25.94 -6.56 20.84
N GLY A 161 25.06 -7.43 20.33
CA GLY A 161 25.24 -8.89 20.45
C GLY A 161 26.17 -9.53 19.41
N GLN A 162 26.36 -8.91 18.23
CA GLN A 162 27.21 -9.50 17.18
C GLN A 162 28.70 -9.12 17.30
N ALA A 163 29.03 -8.02 17.96
CA ALA A 163 30.43 -7.67 18.24
C ALA A 163 31.08 -8.63 19.25
N GLN A 164 30.30 -9.16 20.21
CA GLN A 164 30.84 -10.01 21.28
C GLN A 164 31.13 -11.45 20.83
N ARG A 165 30.46 -11.97 19.79
CA ARG A 165 30.71 -13.33 19.26
C ARG A 165 31.91 -13.44 18.31
N LYS A 166 32.40 -12.33 17.73
CA LYS A 166 33.62 -12.34 16.92
C LYS A 166 34.92 -12.25 17.74
N GLY A 167 34.86 -11.88 19.02
CA GLY A 167 36.03 -11.75 19.89
C GLY A 167 36.39 -13.01 20.71
N ALA A 168 35.49 -13.98 20.84
CA ALA A 168 35.68 -15.13 21.75
C ALA A 168 36.29 -16.38 21.09
N GLY A 169 36.77 -16.28 19.84
CA GLY A 169 37.21 -17.43 19.04
C GLY A 169 38.72 -17.51 18.75
N ILE A 170 39.56 -16.77 19.48
CA ILE A 170 41.03 -16.88 19.35
C ILE A 170 41.61 -17.27 20.70
N SER A 171 41.52 -18.57 21.02
CA SER A 171 42.40 -19.22 22.00
C SER A 171 43.29 -20.15 21.19
N ILE A 172 44.51 -19.69 20.92
CA ILE A 172 45.57 -20.48 20.29
C ILE A 172 46.18 -21.30 21.43
N SER A 173 46.05 -22.62 21.34
CA SER A 173 46.88 -23.59 22.08
C SER A 173 48.16 -23.84 21.30
#